data_AF-F3B411-F1
#
_entry.id   AF-F3B411-F1
#
_cell.length_a   1.000
_cell.length_b   1.000
_cell.length_c   1.000
_cell.angle_alpha   90.00
_cell.angle_beta   90.00
_cell.angle_gamma   90.00
#
_symmetry.space_group_name_H-M   'P 1'
#
loop_
_entity.id
_entity.type
_entity.pdbx_description
1 polymer ?
#
loop_
_entity_poly.entity_id
_entity_poly.type
_entity_poly.pdbx_seq_one_letter_code
_entity_poly.pdbx_strand_id
1 'polypeptide(L)'
;MNKDDIRYISYVEILREELVPAMGCTEPIALAYAAAKAREVLNKLPKSVVVEASGSIIKNVKSVIVPNTGHLKGIPAAVAAGIVAGDATRKLEVISNVDEGKKTEIANFLHNIKIDVFPLDPGYVFDLIITLFSDDDYVKIRITNQHTNIVLIEKNNDIIFEAKIENNATSGIADRELLTMEGIWDFINSLDVSDVKDILDRQIFYNTSISE
;
A
#
# COMPACT_ATOMS: atom_id res chain seq x y z
N MET A 1 27.23 -18.83 7.95
CA MET A 1 26.80 -17.81 8.93
C MET A 1 26.08 -18.52 10.07
N ASN A 2 26.37 -18.19 11.33
CA ASN A 2 25.69 -18.81 12.49
C ASN A 2 24.43 -18.02 12.85
N LYS A 3 23.46 -18.65 13.53
CA LYS A 3 22.18 -18.01 13.88
C LYS A 3 22.33 -16.78 14.81
N ASP A 4 23.37 -16.78 15.65
CA ASP A 4 23.65 -15.67 16.57
C ASP A 4 24.41 -14.51 15.89
N ASP A 5 24.78 -14.64 14.62
CA ASP A 5 25.39 -13.56 13.85
C ASP A 5 24.35 -12.48 13.58
N ILE A 6 24.68 -11.23 13.87
CA ILE A 6 23.78 -10.09 13.64
C ILE A 6 23.31 -10.02 12.18
N ARG A 7 24.17 -10.40 11.22
CA ARG A 7 23.82 -10.43 9.79
C ARG A 7 22.76 -11.49 9.50
N TYR A 8 22.83 -12.63 10.18
CA TYR A 8 21.84 -13.71 10.01
C TYR A 8 20.47 -13.24 10.45
N ILE A 9 20.41 -12.66 11.66
CA ILE A 9 19.18 -12.12 12.26
C ILE A 9 18.61 -11.02 11.36
N SER A 10 19.44 -10.05 10.96
CA SER A 10 19.01 -8.97 10.06
C SER A 10 18.45 -9.48 8.74
N TYR A 11 19.05 -10.51 8.13
CA TYR A 11 18.57 -11.03 6.85
C TYR A 11 17.25 -11.80 6.98
N VAL A 12 17.04 -12.54 8.07
CA VAL A 12 15.75 -13.15 8.38
C VAL A 12 14.67 -12.08 8.55
N GLU A 13 14.97 -11.00 9.29
CA GLU A 13 14.03 -9.90 9.47
C GLU A 13 13.72 -9.17 8.16
N ILE A 14 14.72 -8.93 7.28
CA ILE A 14 14.49 -8.38 5.94
C ILE A 14 13.52 -9.25 5.15
N LEU A 15 13.68 -10.59 5.17
CA LEU A 15 12.75 -11.49 4.50
C LEU A 15 11.33 -11.40 5.08
N ARG A 16 11.18 -11.25 6.40
CA ARG A 16 9.87 -11.09 7.05
C ARG A 16 9.21 -9.76 6.70
N GLU A 17 9.99 -8.69 6.59
CA GLU A 17 9.51 -7.37 6.16
C GLU A 17 9.04 -7.37 4.70
N GLU A 18 9.82 -8.01 3.81
CA GLU A 18 9.59 -7.92 2.36
C GLU A 18 8.61 -8.99 1.83
N LEU A 19 8.56 -10.20 2.42
CA LEU A 19 7.72 -11.31 1.94
C LEU A 19 6.30 -11.30 2.56
N VAL A 20 5.67 -10.14 2.53
CA VAL A 20 4.27 -9.94 2.96
C VAL A 20 3.30 -10.15 1.78
N PRO A 21 2.07 -10.67 2.02
CA PRO A 21 1.05 -10.77 0.97
C PRO A 21 0.66 -9.40 0.41
N ALA A 22 0.47 -9.33 -0.90
CA ALA A 22 -0.02 -8.14 -1.61
C ALA A 22 -0.98 -8.56 -2.72
N MET A 23 -1.98 -7.72 -2.99
CA MET A 23 -3.05 -8.02 -3.95
C MET A 23 -2.70 -7.77 -5.42
N GLY A 24 -1.45 -7.41 -5.76
CA GLY A 24 -1.00 -7.10 -7.12
C GLY A 24 0.05 -5.99 -7.12
N CYS A 25 0.08 -5.14 -8.16
CA CYS A 25 0.90 -3.91 -8.15
C CYS A 25 0.60 -3.14 -6.86
N THR A 26 1.64 -2.76 -6.11
CA THR A 26 1.48 -2.18 -4.77
C THR A 26 1.03 -0.73 -4.82
N GLU A 27 1.20 -0.03 -5.94
CA GLU A 27 0.79 1.37 -6.11
C GLU A 27 -0.74 1.56 -6.18
N PRO A 28 -1.51 0.78 -6.98
CA PRO A 28 -2.97 0.79 -6.88
C PRO A 28 -3.47 0.48 -5.46
N ILE A 29 -2.80 -0.45 -4.78
CA ILE A 29 -3.17 -0.85 -3.42
C ILE A 29 -2.90 0.26 -2.41
N ALA A 30 -1.81 1.01 -2.55
CA ALA A 30 -1.53 2.17 -1.70
C ALA A 30 -2.58 3.27 -1.84
N LEU A 31 -3.06 3.53 -3.07
CA LEU A 31 -4.16 4.45 -3.32
C LEU A 31 -5.47 3.97 -2.66
N ALA A 32 -5.79 2.69 -2.81
CA ALA A 32 -6.96 2.10 -2.16
C ALA A 32 -6.84 2.17 -0.62
N TYR A 33 -5.65 1.93 -0.07
CA TYR A 33 -5.37 1.98 1.36
C TYR A 33 -5.52 3.40 1.93
N ALA A 34 -4.91 4.41 1.29
CA ALA A 34 -5.10 5.80 1.67
C ALA A 34 -6.58 6.23 1.61
N ALA A 35 -7.29 5.82 0.56
CA ALA A 35 -8.69 6.16 0.37
C ALA A 35 -9.60 5.49 1.41
N ALA A 36 -9.34 4.22 1.76
CA ALA A 36 -10.03 3.50 2.82
C ALA A 36 -9.79 4.16 4.19
N LYS A 37 -8.54 4.55 4.48
CA LYS A 37 -8.20 5.23 5.73
C LYS A 37 -8.84 6.61 5.82
N ALA A 38 -8.85 7.37 4.73
CA ALA A 38 -9.53 8.65 4.66
C ALA A 38 -11.05 8.48 4.88
N ARG A 39 -11.66 7.43 4.29
CA ARG A 39 -13.08 7.10 4.45
C ARG A 39 -13.46 6.72 5.88
N GLU A 40 -12.58 5.99 6.58
CA GLU A 40 -12.72 5.63 7.99
C GLU A 40 -12.76 6.90 8.87
N VAL A 41 -11.80 7.81 8.69
CA VAL A 41 -11.70 9.07 9.47
C VAL A 41 -12.84 10.04 9.12
N LEU A 42 -13.26 10.08 7.85
CA LEU A 42 -14.38 10.91 7.41
C LEU A 42 -15.71 10.37 7.97
N ASN A 43 -15.82 9.05 8.16
CA ASN A 43 -16.98 8.34 8.68
C ASN A 43 -18.28 8.54 7.88
N LYS A 44 -18.20 9.03 6.63
CA LYS A 44 -19.30 9.06 5.64
C LYS A 44 -18.75 8.93 4.21
N LEU A 45 -19.63 8.61 3.25
CA LEU A 45 -19.23 8.60 1.84
C LEU A 45 -18.90 10.02 1.38
N PRO A 46 -17.81 10.23 0.64
CA PRO A 46 -17.48 11.54 0.10
C PRO A 46 -18.35 11.88 -1.11
N LYS A 47 -18.45 13.17 -1.40
CA LYS A 47 -19.14 13.75 -2.57
C LYS A 47 -18.16 14.14 -3.68
N SER A 48 -16.89 14.32 -3.36
CA SER A 48 -15.81 14.49 -4.33
C SER A 48 -14.48 14.05 -3.73
N VAL A 49 -13.52 13.76 -4.62
CA VAL A 49 -12.18 13.30 -4.25
C VAL A 49 -11.14 14.03 -5.06
N VAL A 50 -10.07 14.45 -4.39
CA VAL A 50 -8.84 14.94 -5.03
C VAL A 50 -7.71 13.98 -4.71
N VAL A 51 -6.99 13.56 -5.74
CA VAL A 51 -5.81 12.72 -5.65
C VAL A 51 -4.62 13.51 -6.21
N GLU A 52 -3.57 13.65 -5.43
CA GLU A 52 -2.29 14.18 -5.88
C GLU A 52 -1.28 13.06 -5.76
N ALA A 53 -0.56 12.73 -6.83
CA ALA A 53 0.33 11.57 -6.82
C ALA A 53 1.62 11.81 -7.62
N SER A 54 2.71 11.20 -7.17
CA SER A 54 4.01 11.28 -7.84
C SER A 54 3.93 10.73 -9.27
N GLY A 55 4.83 11.22 -10.14
CA GLY A 55 4.90 10.76 -11.53
C GLY A 55 5.08 9.24 -11.66
N SER A 56 5.78 8.61 -10.70
CA SER A 56 5.93 7.15 -10.64
C SER A 56 4.59 6.44 -10.45
N ILE A 57 3.78 6.89 -9.48
CA ILE A 57 2.45 6.33 -9.21
C ILE A 57 1.53 6.56 -10.41
N ILE A 58 1.49 7.78 -10.96
CA ILE A 58 0.66 8.08 -12.14
C ILE A 58 1.03 7.17 -13.30
N LYS A 59 2.32 7.01 -13.60
CA LYS A 59 2.80 6.12 -14.68
C LYS A 59 2.41 4.66 -14.42
N ASN A 60 2.64 4.15 -13.21
CA ASN A 60 2.46 2.73 -12.88
C ASN A 60 0.99 2.35 -12.78
N VAL A 61 0.11 3.25 -12.32
CA VAL A 61 -1.31 2.92 -12.06
C VAL A 61 -2.22 3.21 -13.25
N LYS A 62 -1.88 4.17 -14.12
CA LYS A 62 -2.77 4.71 -15.17
C LYS A 62 -3.54 3.66 -15.99
N SER A 63 -2.91 2.53 -16.30
CA SER A 63 -3.50 1.48 -17.14
C SER A 63 -3.62 0.12 -16.45
N VAL A 64 -3.29 0.03 -15.15
CA VAL A 64 -3.32 -1.22 -14.40
C VAL A 64 -4.74 -1.56 -13.98
N ILE A 65 -5.11 -2.84 -14.13
CA ILE A 65 -6.36 -3.39 -13.60
C ILE A 65 -6.24 -3.43 -12.08
N VAL A 66 -7.24 -2.86 -11.40
CA VAL A 66 -7.29 -2.87 -9.94
C VAL A 66 -7.87 -4.23 -9.49
N PRO A 67 -7.15 -4.98 -8.62
CA PRO A 67 -7.60 -6.28 -8.12
C PRO A 67 -8.99 -6.22 -7.51
N ASN A 68 -9.77 -7.29 -7.65
CA ASN A 68 -11.09 -7.45 -7.01
C ASN A 68 -12.12 -6.35 -7.33
N THR A 69 -11.95 -5.57 -8.41
CA THR A 69 -12.89 -4.51 -8.83
C THR A 69 -13.75 -4.87 -10.04
N GLY A 70 -13.62 -6.07 -10.60
CA GLY A 70 -14.32 -6.45 -11.83
C GLY A 70 -13.74 -5.79 -13.09
N HIS A 71 -12.41 -5.74 -13.21
CA HIS A 71 -11.65 -5.19 -14.35
C HIS A 71 -11.65 -3.66 -14.47
N LEU A 72 -12.01 -2.92 -13.41
CA LEU A 72 -11.79 -1.47 -13.39
C LEU A 72 -10.29 -1.16 -13.37
N LYS A 73 -9.91 -0.01 -13.92
CA LYS A 73 -8.51 0.35 -14.14
C LYS A 73 -8.20 1.79 -13.76
N GLY A 74 -6.94 2.04 -13.42
CA GLY A 74 -6.43 3.38 -13.16
C GLY A 74 -6.65 3.88 -11.72
N ILE A 75 -6.12 5.08 -11.46
CA ILE A 75 -6.16 5.73 -10.14
C ILE A 75 -7.59 5.90 -9.62
N PRO A 76 -8.56 6.40 -10.41
CA PRO A 76 -9.93 6.56 -9.93
C PRO A 76 -10.56 5.25 -9.45
N ALA A 77 -10.29 4.13 -10.14
CA ALA A 77 -10.79 2.81 -9.76
C ALA A 77 -10.21 2.32 -8.43
N ALA A 78 -8.90 2.53 -8.21
CA ALA A 78 -8.23 2.13 -6.97
C ALA A 78 -8.79 2.91 -5.77
N VAL A 79 -8.97 4.21 -5.93
CA VAL A 79 -9.52 5.10 -4.90
C VAL A 79 -10.98 4.76 -4.60
N ALA A 80 -11.81 4.54 -5.64
CA ALA A 80 -13.20 4.12 -5.47
C ALA A 80 -13.30 2.77 -4.72
N ALA A 81 -12.44 1.80 -5.07
CA ALA A 81 -12.38 0.50 -4.40
C ALA A 81 -12.06 0.64 -2.91
N GLY A 82 -11.07 1.47 -2.58
CA GLY A 82 -10.71 1.79 -1.19
C GLY A 82 -11.86 2.44 -0.40
N ILE A 83 -12.56 3.41 -1.01
CA ILE A 83 -13.67 4.13 -0.36
C ILE A 83 -14.87 3.23 -0.09
N VAL A 84 -15.24 2.38 -1.06
CA VAL A 84 -16.48 1.60 -0.99
C VAL A 84 -16.28 0.30 -0.22
N ALA A 85 -15.19 -0.40 -0.50
CA ALA A 85 -15.00 -1.78 -0.06
C ALA A 85 -13.77 -2.00 0.82
N GLY A 86 -12.90 -1.00 0.95
CA GLY A 86 -11.60 -1.13 1.60
C GLY A 86 -11.70 -1.33 3.11
N ASP A 87 -10.90 -2.25 3.62
CA ASP A 87 -10.63 -2.45 5.05
C ASP A 87 -9.21 -1.97 5.36
N ALA A 88 -9.08 -0.76 5.91
CA ALA A 88 -7.79 -0.14 6.18
C ALA A 88 -6.94 -0.96 7.19
N THR A 89 -7.54 -1.82 8.01
CA THR A 89 -6.78 -2.66 8.95
C THR A 89 -5.91 -3.70 8.24
N ARG A 90 -6.23 -4.02 6.98
CA ARG A 90 -5.54 -5.02 6.15
C ARG A 90 -4.38 -4.47 5.32
N LYS A 91 -4.10 -3.16 5.35
CA LYS A 91 -2.96 -2.54 4.66
C LYS A 91 -2.85 -2.95 3.17
N LEU A 92 -1.87 -3.78 2.79
CA LEU A 92 -1.66 -4.24 1.41
C LEU A 92 -2.74 -5.23 0.92
N GLU A 93 -3.58 -5.69 1.82
CA GLU A 93 -4.75 -6.54 1.55
C GLU A 93 -6.06 -5.74 1.71
N VAL A 94 -6.02 -4.40 1.66
CA VAL A 94 -7.18 -3.51 1.89
C VAL A 94 -8.44 -3.89 1.10
N ILE A 95 -8.27 -4.42 -0.11
CA ILE A 95 -9.37 -4.84 -0.99
C ILE A 95 -9.36 -6.35 -1.24
N SER A 96 -8.90 -7.15 -0.26
CA SER A 96 -8.86 -8.61 -0.38
C SER A 96 -10.23 -9.29 -0.32
N ASN A 97 -11.22 -8.63 0.28
CA ASN A 97 -12.55 -9.18 0.51
C ASN A 97 -13.64 -8.31 -0.11
N VAL A 98 -13.77 -8.40 -1.44
CA VAL A 98 -14.77 -7.67 -2.23
C VAL A 98 -15.66 -8.67 -2.96
N ASP A 99 -16.89 -8.81 -2.47
CA ASP A 99 -17.92 -9.61 -3.13
C ASP A 99 -18.49 -8.92 -4.40
N GLU A 100 -19.30 -9.65 -5.17
CA GLU A 100 -19.92 -9.13 -6.41
C GLU A 100 -20.84 -7.92 -6.19
N GLY A 101 -21.50 -7.84 -5.03
CA GLY A 101 -22.32 -6.69 -4.66
C GLY A 101 -21.47 -5.44 -4.53
N LYS A 102 -20.36 -5.53 -3.77
CA LYS A 102 -19.40 -4.45 -3.62
C LYS A 102 -18.72 -4.07 -4.93
N LYS A 103 -18.41 -5.02 -5.83
CA LYS A 103 -17.89 -4.69 -7.18
C LYS A 103 -18.85 -3.79 -7.95
N THR A 104 -20.14 -4.09 -7.88
CA THR A 104 -21.20 -3.28 -8.49
C THR A 104 -21.29 -1.90 -7.83
N GLU A 105 -21.19 -1.82 -6.51
CA GLU A 105 -21.17 -0.55 -5.76
C GLU A 105 -19.95 0.31 -6.12
N ILE A 106 -18.76 -0.29 -6.26
CA ILE A 106 -17.53 0.41 -6.69
C ILE A 106 -17.73 1.03 -8.06
N ALA A 107 -18.25 0.27 -9.02
CA ALA A 107 -18.50 0.76 -10.38
C ALA A 107 -19.52 1.90 -10.38
N ASN A 108 -20.61 1.75 -9.62
CA ASN A 108 -21.64 2.79 -9.47
C ASN A 108 -21.07 4.06 -8.81
N PHE A 109 -20.29 3.91 -7.74
CA PHE A 109 -19.67 5.03 -7.05
C PHE A 109 -18.71 5.79 -7.97
N LEU A 110 -17.84 5.07 -8.68
CA LEU A 110 -16.90 5.62 -9.64
C LEU A 110 -17.59 6.42 -10.76
N HIS A 111 -18.77 5.97 -11.20
CA HIS A 111 -19.53 6.68 -12.25
C HIS A 111 -20.19 7.97 -11.74
N ASN A 112 -20.56 8.02 -10.46
CA ASN A 112 -21.37 9.09 -9.89
C ASN A 112 -20.56 10.15 -9.13
N ILE A 113 -19.30 9.89 -8.81
CA ILE A 113 -18.45 10.82 -8.06
C ILE A 113 -17.38 11.45 -8.95
N LYS A 114 -17.06 12.72 -8.66
CA LYS A 114 -15.92 13.39 -9.26
C LYS A 114 -14.63 12.99 -8.53
N ILE A 115 -13.68 12.40 -9.26
CA ILE A 115 -12.31 12.11 -8.79
C ILE A 115 -11.35 12.86 -9.69
N ASP A 116 -10.77 13.94 -9.19
CA ASP A 116 -9.73 14.70 -9.89
C ASP A 116 -8.35 14.17 -9.51
N VAL A 117 -7.46 14.02 -10.50
CA VAL A 117 -6.10 13.51 -10.32
C VAL A 117 -5.09 14.56 -10.80
N PHE A 118 -4.17 14.94 -9.92
CA PHE A 118 -3.12 15.92 -10.20
C PHE A 118 -1.73 15.33 -9.97
N PRO A 119 -0.72 15.77 -10.75
CA PRO A 119 0.66 15.42 -10.48
C PRO A 119 1.15 16.11 -9.20
N LEU A 120 1.92 15.38 -8.40
CA LEU A 120 2.60 15.85 -7.20
C LEU A 120 4.12 15.73 -7.43
N ASP A 121 4.87 16.82 -7.26
CA ASP A 121 6.34 16.79 -7.35
C ASP A 121 7.01 17.51 -6.17
N PRO A 122 7.11 16.85 -5.01
CA PRO A 122 7.76 17.36 -3.82
C PRO A 122 9.19 16.82 -3.68
N GLY A 123 9.75 16.15 -4.70
CA GLY A 123 11.06 15.51 -4.67
C GLY A 123 11.10 14.06 -4.15
N TYR A 124 9.95 13.41 -3.94
CA TYR A 124 9.86 12.01 -3.53
C TYR A 124 9.42 11.11 -4.69
N VAL A 125 10.07 9.95 -4.84
CA VAL A 125 9.74 8.97 -5.90
C VAL A 125 8.34 8.39 -5.69
N PHE A 126 8.00 8.09 -4.43
CA PHE A 126 6.71 7.56 -4.03
C PHE A 126 6.04 8.52 -3.04
N ASP A 127 5.01 9.23 -3.50
CA ASP A 127 4.24 10.15 -2.68
C ASP A 127 2.82 10.30 -3.24
N LEU A 128 1.84 10.26 -2.36
CA LEU A 128 0.45 10.50 -2.71
C LEU A 128 -0.29 11.22 -1.58
N ILE A 129 -1.21 12.07 -1.96
CA ILE A 129 -2.16 12.75 -1.08
C ILE A 129 -3.56 12.45 -1.61
N ILE A 130 -4.45 12.01 -0.72
CA ILE A 130 -5.87 11.86 -1.01
C ILE A 130 -6.65 12.79 -0.09
N THR A 131 -7.48 13.64 -0.68
CA THR A 131 -8.43 14.47 0.05
C THR A 131 -9.85 14.06 -0.33
N LEU A 132 -10.62 13.59 0.66
CA LEU A 132 -12.04 13.28 0.53
C LEU A 132 -12.86 14.44 1.07
N PHE A 133 -13.86 14.89 0.32
CA PHE A 133 -14.75 15.99 0.72
C PHE A 133 -16.19 15.51 0.88
N SER A 134 -16.90 15.99 1.89
CA SER A 134 -18.32 15.69 2.13
C SER A 134 -19.00 16.82 2.89
N ASP A 135 -19.82 17.59 2.18
CA ASP A 135 -20.43 18.82 2.69
C ASP A 135 -19.35 19.81 3.15
N ASP A 136 -19.39 20.22 4.42
CA ASP A 136 -18.41 21.12 5.03
C ASP A 136 -17.19 20.39 5.61
N ASP A 137 -17.14 19.06 5.51
CA ASP A 137 -16.05 18.25 6.04
C ASP A 137 -15.06 17.80 4.97
N TYR A 138 -13.79 17.70 5.34
CA TYR A 138 -12.79 16.99 4.56
C TYR A 138 -11.84 16.17 5.43
N VAL A 139 -11.26 15.14 4.81
CA VAL A 139 -10.14 14.38 5.36
C VAL A 139 -9.03 14.30 4.33
N LYS A 140 -7.81 14.59 4.75
CA LYS A 140 -6.59 14.50 3.95
C LYS A 140 -5.65 13.45 4.55
N ILE A 141 -5.21 12.53 3.70
CA ILE A 141 -4.22 11.50 4.02
C ILE A 141 -3.02 11.69 3.09
N ARG A 142 -1.79 11.59 3.63
CA ARG A 142 -0.57 11.50 2.84
C ARG A 142 0.19 10.22 3.13
N ILE A 143 0.62 9.53 2.08
CA ILE A 143 1.53 8.38 2.16
C ILE A 143 2.78 8.70 1.36
N THR A 144 3.95 8.49 1.97
CA THR A 144 5.25 8.83 1.37
C THR A 144 6.28 7.72 1.62
N ASN A 145 7.19 7.52 0.66
CA ASN A 145 8.30 6.55 0.63
C ASN A 145 7.90 5.07 0.58
N GLN A 146 7.02 4.59 1.47
CA GLN A 146 6.54 3.20 1.48
C GLN A 146 5.02 3.15 1.28
N HIS A 147 4.54 2.08 0.63
CA HIS A 147 3.15 1.92 0.20
C HIS A 147 2.08 2.01 1.30
N THR A 148 2.46 1.80 2.57
CA THR A 148 1.53 1.85 3.72
C THR A 148 1.92 2.89 4.78
N ASN A 149 3.00 3.64 4.55
CA ASN A 149 3.54 4.61 5.49
C ASN A 149 2.77 5.93 5.42
N ILE A 150 1.68 6.01 6.20
CA ILE A 150 0.93 7.25 6.37
C ILE A 150 1.80 8.22 7.18
N VAL A 151 2.01 9.42 6.64
CA VAL A 151 2.79 10.49 7.30
C VAL A 151 1.91 11.66 7.75
N LEU A 152 0.66 11.73 7.28
CA LEU A 152 -0.31 12.76 7.67
C LEU A 152 -1.72 12.19 7.68
N ILE A 153 -2.48 12.51 8.73
CA ILE A 153 -3.94 12.41 8.79
C ILE A 153 -4.46 13.74 9.31
N GLU A 154 -5.25 14.44 8.50
CA GLU A 154 -5.84 15.73 8.82
C GLU A 154 -7.35 15.67 8.56
N LYS A 155 -8.15 16.24 9.48
CA LYS A 155 -9.60 16.39 9.32
C LYS A 155 -9.99 17.82 9.65
N ASN A 156 -10.59 18.54 8.72
CA ASN A 156 -11.08 19.92 8.96
C ASN A 156 -10.03 20.87 9.58
N ASN A 157 -8.79 20.83 9.08
CA ASN A 157 -7.61 21.53 9.60
C ASN A 157 -7.05 21.02 10.94
N ASP A 158 -7.71 20.05 11.58
CA ASP A 158 -7.18 19.39 12.77
C ASP A 158 -6.24 18.23 12.35
N ILE A 159 -4.97 18.34 12.71
CA ILE A 159 -3.98 17.28 12.50
C ILE A 159 -4.20 16.19 13.54
N ILE A 160 -4.69 15.03 13.08
CA ILE A 160 -4.91 13.84 13.92
C ILE A 160 -3.61 13.05 14.08
N PHE A 161 -2.79 13.03 13.04
CA PHE A 161 -1.50 12.33 13.03
C PHE A 161 -0.54 13.02 12.07
N GLU A 162 0.71 13.17 12.49
CA GLU A 162 1.81 13.65 11.66
C GLU A 162 3.10 12.92 12.04
N ALA A 163 3.83 12.44 11.04
CA ALA A 163 5.14 11.82 11.19
C ALA A 163 6.17 12.55 10.33
N LYS A 164 7.42 12.56 10.78
CA LYS A 164 8.52 13.10 9.98
C LYS A 164 8.75 12.21 8.77
N ILE A 165 8.89 12.82 7.60
CA ILE A 165 9.29 12.11 6.38
C ILE A 165 10.81 11.94 6.44
N GLU A 166 11.27 10.73 6.69
CA GLU A 166 12.69 10.40 6.64
C GLU A 166 13.11 10.18 5.18
N ASN A 167 14.15 10.87 4.71
CA ASN A 167 14.66 10.75 3.33
C ASN A 167 15.39 9.43 3.05
N ASN A 168 15.43 8.51 4.01
CA ASN A 168 16.08 7.24 3.84
C ASN A 168 15.08 6.26 3.22
N ALA A 169 15.31 5.89 1.96
CA ALA A 169 14.59 4.84 1.25
C ALA A 169 14.69 3.44 1.91
N THR A 170 15.40 3.33 3.04
CA THR A 170 15.75 2.13 3.79
C THR A 170 15.14 2.11 5.20
N SER A 171 13.93 2.66 5.39
CA SER A 171 13.19 2.59 6.65
C SER A 171 12.56 1.20 6.92
N GLY A 172 13.35 0.14 6.78
CA GLY A 172 13.07 -1.15 7.44
C GLY A 172 13.53 -1.08 8.89
N ILE A 173 12.95 -1.90 9.77
CA ILE A 173 13.49 -2.11 11.13
C ILE A 173 14.85 -2.80 11.01
N ALA A 174 15.03 -3.63 9.99
CA ALA A 174 16.28 -4.32 9.71
C ALA A 174 17.31 -3.44 8.99
N ASP A 175 18.55 -3.48 9.50
CA ASP A 175 19.68 -2.73 8.96
C ASP A 175 20.14 -3.30 7.60
N ARG A 176 19.83 -2.56 6.53
CA ARG A 176 20.18 -2.92 5.16
C ARG A 176 21.62 -2.58 4.79
N GLU A 177 22.35 -1.82 5.61
CA GLU A 177 23.78 -1.56 5.38
C GLU A 177 24.62 -2.84 5.50
N LEU A 178 24.09 -3.84 6.23
CA LEU A 178 24.71 -5.16 6.37
C LEU A 178 24.58 -6.04 5.14
N LEU A 179 23.72 -5.71 4.16
CA LEU A 179 23.53 -6.49 2.94
C LEU A 179 24.73 -6.35 2.01
N THR A 180 25.59 -7.37 1.98
CA THR A 180 26.67 -7.51 1.00
C THR A 180 26.46 -8.76 0.16
N MET A 181 26.97 -8.77 -1.09
CA MET A 181 26.87 -9.96 -1.96
C MET A 181 27.50 -11.20 -1.32
N GLU A 182 28.65 -11.04 -0.66
CA GLU A 182 29.30 -12.12 0.09
C GLU A 182 28.44 -12.58 1.27
N GLY A 183 27.89 -11.66 2.05
CA GLY A 183 27.01 -12.00 3.17
C GLY A 183 25.74 -12.72 2.70
N ILE A 184 25.12 -12.28 1.61
CA ILE A 184 23.95 -12.93 1.01
C ILE A 184 24.30 -14.36 0.58
N TRP A 185 25.45 -14.54 -0.08
CA TRP A 185 25.94 -15.87 -0.47
C TRP A 185 26.16 -16.79 0.74
N ASP A 186 26.80 -16.28 1.79
CA ASP A 186 27.00 -17.04 3.02
C ASP A 186 25.68 -17.40 3.68
N PHE A 187 24.74 -16.46 3.73
CA PHE A 187 23.42 -16.67 4.32
C PHE A 187 22.63 -17.75 3.57
N ILE A 188 22.52 -17.70 2.24
CA ILE A 188 21.75 -18.72 1.50
C ILE A 188 22.33 -20.14 1.67
N ASN A 189 23.64 -20.26 1.90
CA ASN A 189 24.30 -21.55 2.11
C ASN A 189 24.27 -22.02 3.58
N SER A 190 23.84 -21.18 4.51
CA SER A 190 23.81 -21.50 5.95
C SER A 190 22.46 -21.25 6.64
N LEU A 191 21.49 -20.72 5.90
CA LEU A 191 20.12 -20.52 6.35
C LEU A 191 19.50 -21.86 6.76
N ASP A 192 19.17 -21.97 8.04
CA ASP A 192 18.18 -22.94 8.47
C ASP A 192 16.79 -22.50 7.96
N VAL A 193 16.29 -23.21 6.96
CA VAL A 193 15.01 -22.93 6.30
C VAL A 193 13.85 -22.90 7.30
N SER A 194 13.96 -23.60 8.43
CA SER A 194 12.92 -23.57 9.46
C SER A 194 12.64 -22.16 10.01
N ASP A 195 13.63 -21.26 10.01
CA ASP A 195 13.51 -19.89 10.53
C ASP A 195 12.67 -18.96 9.63
N VAL A 196 12.46 -19.35 8.36
CA VAL A 196 11.66 -18.60 7.37
C VAL A 196 10.59 -19.48 6.70
N LYS A 197 10.36 -20.68 7.22
CA LYS A 197 9.50 -21.67 6.56
C LYS A 197 8.06 -21.16 6.44
N ASP A 198 7.55 -20.52 7.49
CA ASP A 198 6.19 -19.99 7.55
C ASP A 198 5.91 -18.97 6.43
N ILE A 199 6.84 -18.05 6.19
CA ILE A 199 6.70 -17.04 5.14
C ILE A 199 6.88 -17.65 3.74
N LEU A 200 7.82 -18.59 3.57
CA LEU A 200 8.03 -19.25 2.28
C LEU A 200 6.87 -20.18 1.89
N ASP A 201 6.38 -20.99 2.82
CA ASP A 201 5.23 -21.87 2.60
C ASP A 201 4.00 -21.08 2.18
N ARG A 202 3.74 -19.94 2.83
CA ARG A 202 2.63 -19.04 2.48
C ARG A 202 2.77 -18.52 1.05
N GLN A 203 3.97 -18.07 0.66
CA GLN A 203 4.24 -17.57 -0.68
C GLN A 203 4.07 -18.67 -1.73
N ILE A 204 4.58 -19.88 -1.47
CA ILE A 204 4.40 -21.06 -2.34
C ILE A 204 2.91 -21.34 -2.50
N PHE A 205 2.18 -21.46 -1.40
CA PHE A 205 0.75 -21.77 -1.43
C PHE A 205 -0.05 -20.78 -2.27
N TYR A 206 0.13 -19.46 -2.07
CA TYR A 206 -0.59 -18.44 -2.83
C TYR A 206 -0.22 -18.43 -4.31
N ASN A 207 1.07 -18.48 -4.64
CA ASN A 207 1.50 -18.43 -6.03
C ASN A 207 1.10 -19.70 -6.80
N THR A 208 1.18 -20.88 -6.18
CA THR A 208 0.68 -22.13 -6.78
C THR A 208 -0.82 -22.05 -7.01
N SER A 209 -1.61 -21.57 -6.04
CA SER A 209 -3.06 -21.44 -6.15
C SER A 209 -3.52 -20.47 -7.26
N ILE A 210 -2.68 -19.51 -7.65
CA ILE A 210 -2.95 -18.57 -8.76
C ILE A 210 -2.54 -19.17 -10.11
N SER A 211 -1.52 -20.04 -10.13
CA SER A 211 -0.97 -20.62 -11.36
C SER A 211 -1.73 -21.83 -11.90
N GLU A 212 -2.51 -22.50 -11.06
CA GLU A 212 -3.39 -23.64 -11.41
C GLU A 212 -4.77 -23.17 -11.90
#